data_AF-A0A3E0HCP6-F1
#
_entry.id   AF-A0A3E0HCP6-F1
#
_cell.length_a   1.000
_cell.length_b   1.000
_cell.length_c   1.000
_cell.angle_alpha   90.00
_cell.angle_beta   90.00
_cell.angle_gamma   90.00
#
_symmetry.space_group_name_H-M   'P 1'
#
loop_
_entity.id
_entity.type
_entity.pdbx_description
1 polymer ?
#
loop_
_entity_poly.entity_id
_entity_poly.type
_entity_poly.pdbx_seq_one_letter_code
_entity_poly.pdbx_strand_id
1 'polypeptide(L)'
;MRHNYAMTAAARRESIPLTDDDLAVLERLSQSSSLERRALEQLSDEVGESKAALLHALLVLGIDAVRERAREDGYRELQASWDAGDEQEIRTARRRQIASWGDE
;
A
#
# COMPACT_ATOMS: atom_id res chain seq x y z
N MET A 1 -13.73 -23.36 -32.69
CA MET A 1 -13.60 -21.91 -32.39
C MET A 1 -14.39 -21.59 -31.12
N ARG A 2 -13.73 -21.57 -29.96
CA ARG A 2 -14.36 -21.17 -28.70
C ARG A 2 -14.21 -19.65 -28.57
N HIS A 3 -15.33 -18.93 -28.60
CA HIS A 3 -15.36 -17.50 -28.29
C HIS A 3 -15.25 -17.36 -26.77
N ASN A 4 -14.09 -16.91 -26.28
CA ASN A 4 -13.94 -16.50 -24.89
C ASN A 4 -14.66 -15.16 -24.71
N TYR A 5 -15.87 -15.22 -24.17
CA TYR A 5 -16.60 -14.05 -23.68
C TYR A 5 -15.90 -13.60 -22.40
N ALA A 6 -14.99 -12.63 -22.48
CA ALA A 6 -14.50 -11.94 -21.30
C ALA A 6 -15.69 -11.19 -20.70
N MET A 7 -16.26 -11.72 -19.61
CA MET A 7 -17.19 -10.97 -18.78
C MET A 7 -16.44 -9.73 -18.28
N THR A 8 -16.68 -8.60 -18.93
CA THR A 8 -16.35 -7.28 -18.39
C THR A 8 -17.16 -7.15 -17.11
N ALA A 9 -16.52 -7.41 -15.98
CA ALA A 9 -17.12 -7.15 -14.67
C ALA A 9 -17.60 -5.69 -14.70
N ALA A 10 -18.91 -5.49 -14.54
CA ALA A 10 -19.49 -4.15 -14.58
C ALA A 10 -18.81 -3.31 -13.49
N ALA A 11 -18.04 -2.30 -13.91
CA ALA A 11 -17.37 -1.40 -12.97
C ALA A 11 -18.43 -0.65 -12.17
N ARG A 12 -18.45 -0.88 -10.85
CA ARG A 12 -19.34 -0.15 -9.94
C ARG A 12 -18.88 1.30 -9.87
N ARG A 13 -19.80 2.22 -10.17
CA ARG A 13 -19.54 3.67 -10.12
C ARG A 13 -19.93 4.18 -8.74
N GLU A 14 -18.95 4.74 -8.04
CA GLU A 14 -19.17 5.47 -6.79
C GLU A 14 -18.96 6.97 -7.06
N SER A 15 -19.80 7.81 -6.47
CA SER A 15 -19.62 9.26 -6.51
C SER A 15 -18.63 9.69 -5.44
N ILE A 16 -17.57 10.37 -5.82
CA ILE A 16 -16.58 10.94 -4.90
C ILE A 16 -16.86 12.43 -4.77
N PRO A 17 -17.22 12.95 -3.58
CA PRO A 17 -17.32 14.39 -3.36
C PRO A 17 -15.91 15.00 -3.44
N LEU A 18 -15.78 16.09 -4.19
CA LEU A 18 -14.52 16.82 -4.33
C LEU A 18 -14.65 18.19 -3.67
N THR A 19 -13.63 18.56 -2.91
CA THR A 19 -13.47 19.91 -2.36
C THR A 19 -12.90 20.87 -3.41
N ASP A 20 -12.93 22.16 -3.13
CA ASP A 20 -12.34 23.17 -4.02
C ASP A 20 -10.82 22.96 -4.19
N ASP A 21 -10.14 22.50 -3.14
CA ASP A 21 -8.71 22.16 -3.19
C ASP A 21 -8.44 20.96 -4.10
N ASP A 22 -9.29 19.92 -4.04
CA ASP A 22 -9.18 18.76 -4.92
C ASP A 22 -9.34 19.17 -6.40
N LEU A 23 -10.32 20.04 -6.66
CA LEU A 23 -10.56 20.57 -8.00
C LEU A 23 -9.37 21.40 -8.50
N ALA A 24 -8.76 22.20 -7.63
CA ALA A 24 -7.57 22.98 -7.97
C ALA A 24 -6.36 22.08 -8.31
N VAL A 25 -6.18 20.97 -7.57
CA VAL A 25 -5.15 19.97 -7.88
C VAL A 25 -5.42 19.29 -9.21
N LEU A 26 -6.66 18.84 -9.45
CA LEU A 26 -7.05 18.20 -10.72
C LEU A 26 -6.83 19.13 -11.91
N GLU A 27 -7.10 20.42 -11.75
CA GLU A 27 -6.84 21.42 -12.78
C GLU A 27 -5.34 21.50 -13.09
N ARG A 28 -4.47 21.57 -12.08
CA ARG A 28 -3.00 21.56 -12.30
C ARG A 28 -2.54 20.26 -12.94
N LEU A 29 -3.07 19.11 -12.52
CA LEU A 29 -2.76 17.80 -13.11
C LEU A 29 -3.22 17.66 -14.56
N SER A 30 -4.22 18.43 -14.99
CA SER A 30 -4.67 18.45 -16.38
C SER A 30 -3.76 19.27 -17.30
N GLN A 31 -2.94 20.16 -16.73
CA GLN A 31 -2.03 21.01 -17.48
C GLN A 31 -0.73 20.26 -17.74
N SER A 32 -0.47 19.88 -19.00
CA SER A 32 0.71 19.08 -19.39
C SER A 32 2.06 19.68 -18.97
N SER A 33 2.12 21.00 -18.79
CA SER A 33 3.33 21.73 -18.40
C SER A 33 3.51 21.88 -16.89
N SER A 34 2.54 21.48 -16.07
CA SER A 34 2.62 21.63 -14.61
C SER A 34 3.63 20.66 -13.99
N LEU A 35 4.13 21.02 -12.81
CA LEU A 35 5.02 20.15 -12.05
C LEU A 35 4.26 18.94 -11.51
N GLU A 36 2.99 19.12 -11.11
CA GLU A 36 2.12 18.06 -10.63
C GLU A 36 1.86 17.01 -11.72
N ARG A 37 1.61 17.43 -12.97
CA ARG A 37 1.45 16.49 -14.09
C ARG A 37 2.71 15.66 -14.26
N ARG A 38 3.89 16.30 -14.28
CA ARG A 38 5.17 15.59 -14.45
C ARG A 38 5.42 14.60 -13.31
N ALA A 39 5.08 14.96 -12.07
CA ALA A 39 5.18 14.06 -10.93
C ALA A 39 4.24 12.86 -11.09
N LEU A 40 2.99 13.08 -11.53
CA LEU A 40 2.04 12.01 -11.78
C LEU A 40 2.54 11.04 -12.87
N GLU A 41 3.10 11.55 -13.96
CA GLU A 41 3.69 10.75 -15.06
C GLU A 41 4.95 9.98 -14.64
N GLN A 42 5.67 10.43 -13.62
CA GLN A 42 6.81 9.68 -13.06
C GLN A 42 6.36 8.54 -12.14
N LEU A 43 5.18 8.68 -11.53
CA LEU A 43 4.63 7.70 -10.59
C LEU A 43 3.74 6.67 -11.29
N SER A 44 3.20 6.99 -12.46
CA SER A 44 2.28 6.14 -13.20
C SER A 44 2.52 6.22 -14.70
N ASP A 45 2.65 5.07 -15.36
CA ASP A 45 2.85 4.98 -16.80
C ASP A 45 1.56 5.23 -17.62
N GLU A 46 0.38 5.12 -16.98
CA GLU A 46 -0.93 5.17 -17.64
C GLU A 46 -1.74 6.40 -17.21
N VAL A 47 -1.23 7.61 -17.49
CA VAL A 47 -1.92 8.85 -17.14
C VAL A 47 -2.74 9.38 -18.31
N GLY A 48 -4.03 9.04 -18.32
CA GLY A 48 -4.99 9.62 -19.28
C GLY A 48 -5.20 11.13 -19.09
N GLU A 49 -5.81 11.77 -20.09
CA GLU A 49 -6.02 13.24 -20.10
C GLU A 49 -7.32 13.67 -19.41
N SER A 50 -8.34 12.79 -19.38
CA SER A 50 -9.63 13.13 -18.78
C SER A 50 -9.53 13.26 -17.25
N LYS A 51 -10.35 14.13 -16.64
CA LYS A 51 -10.44 14.26 -15.17
C LYS A 51 -10.73 12.92 -14.48
N ALA A 52 -11.55 12.06 -15.10
CA ALA A 52 -11.83 10.72 -14.60
C ALA A 52 -10.59 9.81 -14.63
N ALA A 53 -9.77 9.89 -15.69
CA ALA A 53 -8.53 9.13 -15.79
C ALA A 53 -7.48 9.64 -14.79
N LEU A 54 -7.37 10.96 -14.59
CA LEU A 54 -6.52 11.54 -13.55
C LEU A 54 -6.92 11.08 -12.15
N LEU A 55 -8.22 11.15 -11.82
CA LEU A 55 -8.76 10.65 -10.56
C LEU A 55 -8.49 9.16 -10.38
N HIS A 56 -8.66 8.37 -11.44
CA HIS A 56 -8.38 6.94 -11.39
C HIS A 56 -6.90 6.66 -11.13
N ALA A 57 -5.99 7.37 -11.80
CA ALA A 57 -4.54 7.23 -11.58
C ALA A 57 -4.17 7.60 -10.13
N LEU A 58 -4.70 8.72 -9.60
CA LEU A 58 -4.49 9.10 -8.20
C LEU A 58 -5.04 8.06 -7.23
N LEU A 59 -6.21 7.49 -7.51
CA LEU A 59 -6.81 6.44 -6.67
C LEU A 59 -5.93 5.18 -6.65
N VAL A 60 -5.45 4.74 -7.80
CA VAL A 60 -4.56 3.57 -7.91
C VAL A 60 -3.28 3.80 -7.11
N LEU A 61 -2.63 4.95 -7.31
CA LEU A 61 -1.41 5.33 -6.57
C LEU A 61 -1.67 5.39 -5.05
N GLY A 62 -2.79 5.96 -4.63
CA GLY A 62 -3.18 6.02 -3.22
C GLY A 62 -3.40 4.63 -2.61
N ILE A 63 -4.05 3.71 -3.34
CA ILE A 63 -4.25 2.32 -2.91
C ILE A 63 -2.91 1.61 -2.76
N ASP A 64 -1.99 1.79 -3.71
CA ASP A 64 -0.69 1.15 -3.66
C ASP A 64 0.17 1.70 -2.54
N ALA A 65 0.12 3.01 -2.27
CA ALA A 65 0.78 3.62 -1.11
C ALA A 65 0.24 3.05 0.23
N VAL A 66 -1.08 2.88 0.36
CA VAL A 66 -1.69 2.25 1.54
C VAL A 66 -1.23 0.80 1.70
N ARG A 67 -1.19 0.04 0.61
CA ARG A 67 -0.74 -1.36 0.62
C ARG A 67 0.74 -1.49 0.98
N GLU A 68 1.58 -0.60 0.47
CA GLU A 68 3.00 -0.56 0.81
C GLU A 68 3.16 -0.32 2.30
N ARG A 69 2.48 0.70 2.83
CA ARG A 69 2.54 1.01 4.25
C ARG A 69 2.05 -0.14 5.13
N ALA A 70 0.94 -0.77 4.76
CA ALA A 70 0.42 -1.94 5.48
C ALA A 70 1.41 -3.12 5.47
N ARG A 71 2.12 -3.33 4.35
CA ARG A 71 3.17 -4.36 4.27
C ARG A 71 4.35 -4.04 5.19
N GLU A 72 4.83 -2.79 5.19
CA GLU A 72 5.88 -2.35 6.12
C GLU A 72 5.49 -2.54 7.60
N ASP A 73 4.26 -2.17 7.96
CA ASP A 73 3.73 -2.35 9.31
C ASP A 73 3.68 -3.85 9.67
N GLY A 74 3.14 -4.68 8.77
CA GLY A 74 3.07 -6.14 8.98
C GLY A 74 4.45 -6.81 9.11
N TYR A 75 5.46 -6.36 8.35
CA TYR A 75 6.83 -6.87 8.51
C TYR A 75 7.44 -6.47 9.86
N ARG A 76 7.17 -5.25 10.35
CA ARG A 76 7.60 -4.82 11.69
C ARG A 76 6.95 -5.64 12.79
N GLU A 77 5.66 -5.93 12.68
CA GLU A 77 4.95 -6.79 13.63
C GLU A 77 5.51 -8.22 13.62
N LEU A 78 5.78 -8.77 12.44
CA LEU A 78 6.37 -10.10 12.31
C LEU A 78 7.76 -10.17 12.96
N GLN A 79 8.62 -9.17 12.71
CA GLN A 79 9.93 -9.10 13.33
C GLN A 79 9.83 -9.03 14.86
N ALA A 80 8.95 -8.17 15.38
CA ALA A 80 8.72 -8.07 16.82
C ALA A 80 8.21 -9.39 17.43
N SER A 81 7.44 -10.17 16.68
CA SER A 81 6.96 -11.49 17.14
C SER A 81 8.09 -12.52 17.26
N TRP A 82 9.07 -12.49 16.36
CA TRP A 82 10.26 -13.35 16.43
C TRP A 82 11.16 -12.96 17.59
N ASP A 83 11.44 -11.66 17.74
CA ASP A 83 12.26 -11.15 18.85
C ASP A 83 11.67 -11.53 20.22
N ALA A 84 10.33 -11.47 20.35
CA ALA A 84 9.64 -11.89 21.57
C ALA A 84 9.72 -13.40 21.84
N GLY A 85 9.62 -14.23 20.79
CA GLY A 85 9.76 -15.68 20.86
C GLY A 85 11.16 -16.10 21.29
N ASP A 86 12.19 -15.51 20.65
CA ASP A 86 13.60 -15.77 20.93
C ASP A 86 13.96 -15.36 22.37
N GLU A 87 13.44 -14.23 22.86
CA GLU A 87 13.67 -13.80 24.24
C GLU A 87 13.07 -14.78 25.26
N GLN A 88 11.91 -15.36 24.96
CA GLN A 88 11.28 -16.37 25.81
C GLN A 88 12.03 -17.71 25.81
N GLU A 89 12.55 -18.14 24.65
CA GLU A 89 13.41 -19.32 24.54
C GLU A 89 14.73 -19.14 25.28
N ILE A 90 15.39 -17.98 25.14
CA ILE A 90 16.63 -17.67 25.86
C ILE A 90 16.39 -17.67 27.37
N ARG A 91 15.30 -17.05 27.86
CA ARG A 91 14.96 -17.06 29.29
C ARG A 91 14.70 -18.48 29.81
N THR A 92 13.99 -19.31 29.06
CA THR A 92 13.70 -20.69 29.48
C THR A 92 14.94 -21.57 29.45
N ALA A 93 15.79 -21.46 28.44
CA ALA A 93 17.07 -22.15 28.37
C ALA A 93 17.99 -21.78 29.54
N ARG A 94 18.10 -20.48 29.85
CA ARG A 94 18.90 -19.99 30.99
C ARG A 94 18.39 -20.51 32.33
N ARG A 95 17.06 -20.59 32.53
CA ARG A 95 16.46 -21.19 33.74
C ARG A 95 16.79 -22.68 33.88
N ARG A 96 16.74 -23.45 32.78
CA ARG A 96 17.10 -24.88 32.79
C ARG A 96 18.58 -25.08 33.13
N GLN A 97 19.47 -24.25 32.59
CA GLN A 97 20.90 -24.31 32.87
C GLN A 97 21.20 -24.02 34.35
N ILE A 98 20.57 -23.00 34.94
CA ILE A 98 20.75 -22.68 36.37
C ILE A 98 20.24 -23.81 37.26
N ALA A 99 19.09 -24.43 36.93
CA ALA A 99 18.54 -25.55 37.69
C ALA A 99 19.45 -26.80 37.64
N SER A 100 20.14 -27.03 36.52
CA SER A 100 21.10 -28.14 36.36
C SER A 100 22.39 -27.97 37.16
N TRP A 101 22.74 -26.76 37.59
CA TRP A 101 23.98 -26.46 38.34
C TRP A 101 23.73 -26.36 39.86
N GLY A 102 22.48 -26.38 40.31
CA GLY A 102 22.11 -26.33 41.72
C GLY A 102 21.89 -27.70 42.38
N ASP A 103 22.13 -28.78 41.63
CA ASP A 103 21.92 -30.18 42.05
C ASP A 103 23.25 -30.95 42.21
N GLU A 104 24.37 -30.22 42.32
CA GLU A 104 25.73 -30.74 42.57
C GLU A 104 26.28 -30.29 43.93
#